data_AF-A0A1W0VVY4-F1
#
_entry.id   AF-A0A1W0VVY4-F1
#
_cell.length_a   1.000
_cell.length_b   1.000
_cell.length_c   1.000
_cell.angle_alpha   90.00
_cell.angle_beta   90.00
_cell.angle_gamma   90.00
#
_symmetry.space_group_name_H-M   'P 1'
#
loop_
_entity.id
_entity.type
_entity.pdbx_description
1 polymer ?
#
loop_
_entity_poly.entity_id
_entity_poly.type
_entity_poly.pdbx_seq_one_letter_code
_entity_poly.pdbx_strand_id
1 'polypeptide(L)'
;MEDAGEKIDVGEKITPSISPANPQQQQRKKRKDFTPAEWRAAMVFIWAAIDDYREYAAMTEEEVEEEYRRAGKIDKYDPEMELKKRYARVAKKHPPPDGYDPKLEEYLKLIEDED
;
A
#
# COMPACT_ATOMS: atom_id res chain seq x y z
N MET A 1 43.65 11.87 -54.27
CA MET A 1 43.83 13.31 -53.99
C MET A 1 42.64 13.99 -54.64
N GLU A 2 41.53 14.04 -53.92
CA GLU A 2 40.22 14.63 -54.26
C GLU A 2 39.61 14.94 -52.87
N ASP A 3 39.62 16.16 -52.35
CA ASP A 3 38.91 17.40 -52.67
C ASP A 3 37.38 17.38 -52.48
N ALA A 4 36.97 18.43 -51.76
CA ALA A 4 35.66 19.06 -51.59
C ALA A 4 34.51 18.27 -50.93
N GLY A 5 34.06 18.83 -49.82
CA GLY A 5 32.89 18.42 -49.08
C GLY A 5 31.55 18.75 -49.75
N GLU A 6 30.53 18.05 -49.30
CA GLU A 6 29.13 18.37 -49.58
C GLU A 6 28.37 18.55 -48.27
N LYS A 7 27.51 19.56 -48.28
CA LYS A 7 26.83 20.16 -47.14
C LYS A 7 25.50 19.45 -46.90
N ILE A 8 25.19 19.32 -45.63
CA ILE A 8 23.87 19.14 -45.02
C ILE A 8 22.74 19.88 -45.77
N ASP A 9 21.71 19.13 -46.19
CA ASP A 9 20.35 19.62 -46.39
C ASP A 9 19.41 18.74 -45.56
N VAL A 10 18.98 19.27 -44.41
CA VAL A 10 18.03 18.62 -43.51
C VAL A 10 16.63 19.02 -43.97
N GLY A 11 16.00 18.12 -44.73
CA GLY A 11 14.62 18.22 -45.12
C GLY A 11 13.88 16.93 -44.86
N GLU A 12 13.48 16.64 -43.61
CA GLU A 12 12.29 15.82 -43.41
C GLU A 12 11.56 16.17 -42.10
N LYS A 13 10.26 16.41 -42.27
CA LYS A 13 9.33 16.93 -41.28
C LYS A 13 8.85 15.75 -40.44
N ILE A 14 9.39 15.60 -39.24
CA ILE A 14 8.88 14.62 -38.28
C ILE A 14 7.55 15.14 -37.74
N THR A 15 6.45 14.68 -38.31
CA THR A 15 5.14 14.76 -37.69
C THR A 15 5.16 13.91 -36.42
N PRO A 16 4.83 14.44 -35.23
CA PRO A 16 4.58 13.57 -34.09
C PRO A 16 3.30 12.80 -34.38
N SER A 17 3.44 11.50 -34.66
CA SER A 17 2.35 10.54 -34.61
C SER A 17 1.76 10.57 -33.20
N ILE A 18 0.69 11.36 -33.03
CA ILE A 18 -0.14 11.33 -31.84
C ILE A 18 -0.90 10.02 -31.93
N SER A 19 -0.32 8.97 -31.37
CA SER A 19 -1.09 7.78 -31.02
C SER A 19 -2.17 8.24 -30.04
N PRO A 20 -3.48 8.01 -30.31
CA PRO A 20 -4.50 8.34 -29.35
C PRO A 20 -4.25 7.47 -28.10
N ALA A 21 -3.97 8.14 -26.99
CA ALA A 21 -3.78 7.50 -25.70
C ALA A 21 -4.98 6.58 -25.41
N ASN A 22 -4.67 5.31 -25.15
CA ASN A 22 -5.63 4.27 -24.83
C ASN A 22 -6.51 4.70 -23.64
N PRO A 23 -7.84 4.90 -23.80
CA PRO A 23 -8.72 5.38 -22.72
C PRO A 23 -8.87 4.38 -21.56
N GLN A 24 -8.37 3.15 -21.69
CA GLN A 24 -8.65 2.04 -20.78
C GLN A 24 -7.73 1.94 -19.54
N GLN A 25 -6.71 2.80 -19.38
CA GLN A 25 -5.80 2.69 -18.23
C GLN A 25 -6.06 3.65 -17.06
N GLN A 26 -7.12 4.47 -17.07
CA GLN A 26 -7.39 5.39 -15.96
C GLN A 26 -8.85 5.38 -15.51
N GLN A 27 -9.43 4.20 -15.30
CA GLN A 27 -10.36 4.06 -14.17
C GLN A 27 -9.54 3.97 -12.88
N ARG A 28 -8.80 5.03 -12.54
CA ARG A 28 -8.44 5.28 -11.14
C ARG A 28 -9.79 5.49 -10.47
N LYS A 29 -10.32 4.47 -9.78
CA LYS A 29 -11.44 4.67 -8.84
C LYS A 29 -11.14 5.96 -8.11
N LYS A 30 -11.98 7.00 -8.29
CA LYS A 30 -11.77 8.30 -7.66
C LYS A 30 -11.54 8.01 -6.18
N ARG A 31 -10.30 8.21 -5.70
CA ARG A 31 -10.03 8.11 -4.27
C ARG A 31 -10.98 9.11 -3.63
N LYS A 32 -11.72 8.68 -2.60
CA LYS A 32 -12.59 9.59 -1.84
C LYS A 32 -11.76 10.80 -1.43
N ASP A 33 -12.23 12.00 -1.76
CA ASP A 33 -11.58 13.22 -1.32
C ASP A 33 -11.79 13.33 0.20
N PHE A 34 -10.71 13.09 0.95
CA PHE A 34 -10.74 13.21 2.40
C PHE A 34 -10.71 14.67 2.82
N THR A 35 -11.50 15.01 3.83
CA THR A 35 -11.37 16.28 4.54
C THR A 35 -9.97 16.41 5.17
N PRO A 36 -9.50 17.62 5.49
CA PRO A 36 -8.21 17.77 6.17
C PRO A 36 -8.10 17.00 7.49
N ALA A 37 -9.22 16.79 8.20
CA ALA A 37 -9.25 16.00 9.42
C ALA A 37 -9.10 14.49 9.14
N GLU A 38 -9.87 13.98 8.18
CA GLU A 38 -9.73 12.59 7.71
C GLU A 38 -8.31 12.34 7.18
N TRP A 39 -7.70 13.31 6.49
CA TRP A 39 -6.34 13.14 5.99
C TRP A 39 -5.30 13.04 7.11
N ARG A 40 -5.47 13.80 8.20
CA ARG A 40 -4.65 13.63 9.40
C ARG A 40 -4.85 12.25 10.05
N ALA A 41 -6.10 11.79 10.17
CA ALA A 41 -6.38 10.46 10.72
C ALA A 41 -5.75 9.34 9.86
N ALA A 42 -5.85 9.45 8.53
CA ALA A 42 -5.20 8.52 7.61
C ALA A 42 -3.68 8.51 7.77
N MET A 43 -3.05 9.68 7.93
CA MET A 43 -1.59 9.75 8.18
C MET A 43 -1.21 9.10 9.50
N VAL A 44 -1.93 9.36 10.58
CA VAL A 44 -1.68 8.72 11.88
C VAL A 44 -1.77 7.20 11.78
N PHE A 45 -2.81 6.70 11.10
CA PHE A 45 -2.97 5.27 10.85
C PHE A 45 -1.83 4.69 10.00
N ILE A 46 -1.46 5.35 8.89
CA ILE A 46 -0.37 4.90 8.00
C ILE A 46 0.95 4.80 8.76
N TRP A 47 1.29 5.81 9.56
CA TRP A 47 2.54 5.78 10.34
C TRP A 47 2.52 4.66 11.37
N ALA A 48 1.42 4.49 12.10
CA ALA A 48 1.28 3.40 13.07
C ALA A 48 1.37 2.01 12.39
N ALA A 49 0.78 1.85 11.20
CA ALA A 49 0.83 0.60 10.45
C ALA A 49 2.24 0.31 9.90
N ILE A 50 2.96 1.34 9.48
CA ILE A 50 4.37 1.21 9.04
C ILE A 50 5.26 0.83 10.22
N ASP A 51 5.08 1.46 11.39
CA ASP A 51 5.91 1.19 12.56
C ASP A 51 5.64 -0.23 13.10
N ASP A 52 4.37 -0.65 13.20
CA ASP A 52 4.01 -2.02 13.57
C ASP A 52 4.55 -3.05 12.56
N TYR A 53 4.44 -2.77 11.27
CA TYR A 53 4.99 -3.64 10.23
C TYR A 53 6.52 -3.76 10.32
N ARG A 54 7.22 -2.67 10.63
CA ARG A 54 8.69 -2.68 10.80
C ARG A 54 9.11 -3.53 11.99
N GLU A 55 8.38 -3.42 13.10
CA GLU A 55 8.60 -4.26 14.28
C GLU A 55 8.37 -5.73 13.93
N TYR A 56 7.26 -6.06 13.27
CA TYR A 56 6.97 -7.42 12.81
C TYR A 56 7.99 -7.96 11.83
N ALA A 57 8.39 -7.17 10.83
CA ALA A 57 9.37 -7.59 9.81
C ALA A 57 10.79 -7.78 10.38
N ALA A 58 11.08 -7.24 11.57
CA ALA A 58 12.32 -7.48 12.28
C ALA A 58 12.27 -8.75 13.15
N MET A 59 11.08 -9.30 13.42
CA MET A 59 10.90 -10.53 14.19
C MET A 59 10.96 -11.77 13.30
N THR A 60 11.47 -12.85 13.89
CA THR A 60 11.39 -14.20 13.35
C THR A 60 10.02 -14.83 13.66
N GLU A 61 9.64 -15.85 12.88
CA GLU A 61 8.41 -16.60 13.12
C GLU A 61 8.37 -17.22 14.53
N GLU A 62 9.51 -17.72 15.03
CA GLU A 62 9.62 -18.29 16.38
C GLU A 62 9.38 -17.24 17.48
N GLU A 63 9.91 -16.03 17.31
CA GLU A 63 9.67 -14.93 18.26
C GLU A 63 8.18 -14.56 18.31
N VAL A 64 7.51 -14.51 17.15
CA VAL A 64 6.07 -14.24 17.07
C VAL A 64 5.27 -15.37 17.70
N GLU A 65 5.59 -16.64 17.41
CA GLU A 65 4.97 -17.79 18.11
C GLU A 65 5.16 -17.72 19.62
N GLU A 66 6.33 -17.28 20.10
CA GLU A 66 6.59 -17.12 21.52
C GLU A 66 5.73 -16.01 22.14
N GLU A 67 5.49 -14.89 21.44
CA GLU A 67 4.55 -13.85 21.89
C GLU A 67 3.16 -14.46 22.13
N TYR A 68 2.68 -15.27 21.18
CA TYR A 68 1.40 -15.95 21.28
C TYR A 68 1.35 -17.01 22.38
N ARG A 69 2.42 -17.78 22.55
CA ARG A 69 2.56 -18.78 23.62
C ARG A 69 2.55 -18.11 24.99
N ARG A 70 3.27 -16.99 25.14
CA ARG A 70 3.32 -16.19 26.38
C ARG A 70 1.97 -15.55 26.70
N ALA A 71 1.21 -15.16 25.68
CA ALA A 71 -0.16 -14.66 25.82
C ALA A 71 -1.19 -15.77 26.11
N GLY A 72 -0.81 -17.05 26.04
CA GLY A 72 -1.74 -18.17 26.15
C GLY A 72 -2.73 -18.28 24.99
N LYS A 73 -2.36 -17.76 23.81
CA LYS A 73 -3.21 -17.67 22.60
C LYS A 73 -2.61 -18.39 21.40
N ILE A 74 -1.74 -19.38 21.62
CA ILE A 74 -1.05 -20.10 20.53
C ILE A 74 -2.03 -20.77 19.55
N ASP A 75 -3.21 -21.15 20.01
CA ASP A 75 -4.32 -21.67 19.20
C ASP A 75 -4.88 -20.66 18.20
N LYS A 76 -4.68 -19.35 18.46
CA LYS A 76 -5.10 -18.25 17.59
C LYS A 76 -3.98 -17.76 16.67
N TYR A 77 -2.76 -18.28 16.81
CA TYR A 77 -1.66 -17.94 15.92
C TYR A 77 -1.90 -18.56 14.53
N ASP A 78 -1.85 -17.72 13.51
CA ASP A 78 -1.92 -18.13 12.11
C ASP A 78 -0.95 -17.25 11.32
N PRO A 79 0.19 -17.80 10.85
CA PRO A 79 1.22 -17.01 10.16
C PRO A 79 0.70 -16.41 8.85
N GLU A 80 -0.24 -17.06 8.16
CA GLU A 80 -0.81 -16.55 6.89
C GLU A 80 -1.74 -15.35 7.12
N MET A 81 -2.32 -15.26 8.32
CA MET A 81 -3.28 -14.22 8.68
C MET A 81 -2.72 -13.18 9.66
N GLU A 82 -1.54 -13.41 10.24
CA GLU A 82 -0.95 -12.57 11.28
C GLU A 82 -0.79 -11.11 10.84
N LEU A 83 -0.29 -10.88 9.62
CA LEU A 83 -0.11 -9.53 9.11
C LEU A 83 -1.45 -8.77 8.99
N LYS A 84 -2.53 -9.47 8.62
CA LYS A 84 -3.89 -8.88 8.54
C LYS A 84 -4.42 -8.57 9.94
N LYS A 85 -4.21 -9.47 10.91
CA LYS A 85 -4.59 -9.26 12.31
C LYS A 85 -3.86 -8.07 12.92
N ARG A 86 -2.54 -7.96 12.71
CA ARG A 86 -1.74 -6.81 13.15
C ARG A 86 -2.26 -5.50 12.57
N TYR A 87 -2.48 -5.45 11.26
CA TYR A 87 -3.06 -4.28 10.61
C TYR A 87 -4.45 -3.91 11.17
N ALA A 88 -5.30 -4.90 11.48
CA ALA A 88 -6.58 -4.68 12.15
C ALA A 88 -6.42 -4.14 13.58
N ARG A 89 -5.46 -4.65 14.36
CA ARG A 89 -5.16 -4.14 15.72
C ARG A 89 -4.69 -2.69 15.67
N VAL A 90 -3.87 -2.33 14.68
CA VAL A 90 -3.47 -0.94 14.44
C VAL A 90 -4.69 -0.09 14.11
N ALA A 91 -5.60 -0.55 13.25
CA ALA A 91 -6.81 0.19 12.92
C ALA A 91 -7.77 0.35 14.12
N LYS A 92 -7.85 -0.64 15.02
CA LYS A 92 -8.63 -0.53 16.27
C LYS A 92 -8.07 0.57 17.18
N LYS A 93 -6.74 0.75 17.23
CA LYS A 93 -6.05 1.79 18.03
C LYS A 93 -6.01 3.16 17.34
N HIS A 94 -5.82 3.18 16.03
CA HIS A 94 -5.65 4.36 15.18
C HIS A 94 -6.65 4.27 14.01
N PRO A 95 -7.95 4.52 14.24
CA PRO A 95 -8.97 4.32 13.22
C PRO A 95 -8.73 5.24 12.01
N PRO A 96 -8.58 4.68 10.80
CA PRO A 96 -8.51 5.48 9.59
C PRO A 96 -9.90 6.03 9.23
N PRO A 97 -9.97 6.99 8.29
CA PRO A 97 -11.24 7.48 7.76
C PRO A 97 -12.11 6.39 7.14
N ASP A 98 -13.43 6.59 7.18
CA ASP A 98 -14.38 5.70 6.52
C ASP A 98 -14.11 5.58 5.01
N GLY A 99 -14.02 4.33 4.54
CA GLY A 99 -13.72 4.02 3.15
C GLY A 99 -12.25 4.15 2.78
N TYR A 100 -11.34 4.27 3.75
CA TYR A 100 -9.88 4.26 3.52
C TYR A 100 -9.41 2.96 2.87
N ASP A 101 -9.77 1.82 3.44
CA ASP A 101 -9.49 0.49 2.89
C ASP A 101 -10.71 -0.40 3.09
N PRO A 102 -11.40 -0.84 2.01
CA PRO A 102 -12.57 -1.69 2.13
C PRO A 102 -12.26 -3.07 2.73
N LYS A 103 -10.99 -3.51 2.73
CA LYS A 103 -10.61 -4.78 3.34
C LYS A 103 -10.48 -4.70 4.87
N LEU A 104 -10.44 -3.48 5.43
CA LEU A 104 -10.27 -3.29 6.85
C LEU A 104 -11.43 -3.88 7.66
N GLU A 105 -12.66 -3.79 7.13
CA GLU A 105 -13.85 -4.41 7.75
C GLU A 105 -13.75 -5.93 7.81
N GLU A 106 -13.13 -6.57 6.80
CA GLU A 106 -12.86 -8.01 6.82
C GLU A 106 -11.80 -8.35 7.87
N TYR A 107 -10.74 -7.54 7.96
CA TYR A 107 -9.64 -7.81 8.89
C TYR A 107 -10.00 -7.54 10.34
N LEU A 108 -10.85 -6.56 10.63
CA LEU A 108 -11.37 -6.31 11.97
C LEU A 108 -12.11 -7.53 12.53
N LYS A 109 -12.83 -8.28 11.69
CA LYS A 109 -13.50 -9.54 12.09
C LYS A 109 -12.52 -10.62 12.54
N LEU A 110 -11.28 -10.61 12.04
CA LEU A 110 -10.25 -11.58 12.43
C LEU A 110 -9.77 -11.40 13.87
N ILE A 111 -10.03 -10.23 14.45
CA ILE A 111 -9.61 -9.87 15.81
C ILE A 111 -10.79 -9.62 16.76
N GLU A 112 -12.04 -9.83 16.31
CA GLU A 112 -13.24 -9.70 17.15
C GLU A 112 -13.26 -10.75 18.27
N ASP A 113 -12.79 -11.97 17.99
CA ASP A 113 -12.70 -13.07 18.95
C ASP A 113 -11.42 -13.06 19.80
N GLU A 114 -10.58 -12.02 19.69
CA GLU A 114 -9.33 -11.92 20.47
C GLU A 114 -9.50 -11.26 21.86
N ASP A 115 -10.68 -10.67 22.13
CA ASP A 115 -11.11 -10.12 23.43
C ASP A 115 -11.57 -11.22 24.42
#